data_AF-A0A958N307-F1
#
_entry.id   AF-A0A958N307-F1
#
_cell.length_a   1.000
_cell.length_b   1.000
_cell.length_c   1.000
_cell.angle_alpha   90.00
_cell.angle_beta   90.00
_cell.angle_gamma   90.00
#
_symmetry.space_group_name_H-M   'P 1'
#
loop_
_entity.id
_entity.type
_entity.pdbx_description
1 polymer ?
#
loop_
_entity_poly.entity_id
_entity_poly.type
_entity_poly.pdbx_seq_one_letter_code
_entity_poly.pdbx_strand_id
1 'polypeptide(L)'
;MKVLVCFTFIISLSFQLKAEDDLLSILEDKGKVEVLVEEQSELENVLKNEIGKISAEQNIFFSFIRKNQFEKALYQWSSAFAETTFATTPTGRAFYSYILLKNKLYVTAVENLFSIENPTKIPTLLKQVLRLELPSENEVWKQAKIIWKPVWREVFDLNTEVIVLSRQEFDLAKKDEIFEVLKKTKLKTTARFWLEWQMALSLAMNDEIPKAAKVLAHLLNEEQNVVSKDLIVITAARLLYERGYLDASIEYYKKINKGSEFWFTAQEEMAWTFMRKGYPQDTLAIAKTQVIEEFAPQVGPEMIFLKALAHLKLCDYKEAADSLYLFKNRFFSRAKDLLKVKEQGVTPATELLVSRLKNGKVKLLDMGKMARSLPRYLSRDEYLLELVQTYKALEVEAGVAGELYARSLSGGTAEVGFQAFLEQLKQRVEARMQLAKNATYNLIKQRASDELNEINQILQKMHVVEAELIQQSSLSDRVASANSKSTITSHEGSIKSAGKYDLIFPFEGEKWFDELSNYKITVNKACEVAKKGKKE
;
A
#
# COMPACT_ATOMS: atom_id res chain seq x y z
N MET A 1 16.43 37.90 -46.56
CA MET A 1 16.14 39.26 -46.08
C MET A 1 17.00 39.45 -44.83
N LYS A 2 17.95 40.40 -44.89
CA LYS A 2 18.99 40.71 -43.90
C LYS A 2 18.47 41.68 -42.82
N VAL A 3 19.33 41.90 -41.80
CA VAL A 3 19.43 43.04 -40.84
C VAL A 3 18.77 42.72 -39.49
N LEU A 4 19.45 42.44 -38.36
CA LEU A 4 20.61 43.02 -37.62
C LEU A 4 20.33 44.37 -36.93
N VAL A 5 20.72 44.49 -35.65
CA VAL A 5 21.03 45.69 -34.79
C VAL A 5 20.51 45.39 -33.36
N CYS A 6 21.32 44.88 -32.42
CA CYS A 6 22.34 45.54 -31.56
C CYS A 6 21.88 46.83 -30.87
N PHE A 7 21.72 46.81 -29.53
CA PHE A 7 22.22 47.89 -28.68
C PHE A 7 22.49 47.37 -27.26
N THR A 8 23.78 47.39 -26.91
CA THR A 8 24.35 47.27 -25.57
C THR A 8 24.23 48.62 -24.85
N PHE A 9 23.99 48.61 -23.54
CA PHE A 9 24.43 49.70 -22.67
C PHE A 9 25.04 49.14 -21.39
N ILE A 10 26.33 49.41 -21.24
CA ILE A 10 27.19 49.14 -20.10
C ILE A 10 27.17 50.41 -19.25
N ILE A 11 26.88 50.29 -17.95
CA ILE A 11 27.40 51.24 -16.95
C ILE A 11 28.06 50.43 -15.85
N SER A 12 29.38 50.46 -15.88
CA SER A 12 30.30 50.17 -14.79
C SER A 12 30.29 51.31 -13.78
N LEU A 13 30.26 50.98 -12.48
CA LEU A 13 30.91 51.80 -11.46
C LEU A 13 31.59 50.87 -10.44
N SER A 14 32.90 51.03 -10.34
CA SER A 14 33.80 50.32 -9.44
C SER A 14 34.05 51.19 -8.21
N PHE A 15 34.09 50.61 -7.01
CA PHE A 15 35.06 50.99 -5.99
C PHE A 15 35.32 49.79 -5.06
N GLN A 16 36.61 49.44 -4.96
CA GLN A 16 37.18 48.45 -4.05
C GLN A 16 37.03 48.91 -2.59
N LEU A 17 36.91 47.97 -1.65
CA LEU A 17 37.73 47.91 -0.43
C LEU A 17 37.46 46.63 0.37
N LYS A 18 38.54 45.92 0.69
CA LYS A 18 38.80 45.13 1.92
C LYS A 18 37.68 44.24 2.46
N ALA A 19 37.87 42.93 2.34
CA ALA A 19 37.83 41.99 3.47
C ALA A 19 38.20 40.59 2.95
N GLU A 20 39.50 40.31 2.91
CA GLU A 20 40.05 38.99 2.60
C GLU A 20 40.31 38.17 3.88
N ASP A 21 39.59 38.47 4.97
CA ASP A 21 39.73 37.80 6.28
C ASP A 21 38.49 37.00 6.73
N ASP A 22 37.42 36.93 5.92
CA ASP A 22 36.13 36.35 6.35
C ASP A 22 35.67 35.10 5.57
N LEU A 23 36.57 34.50 4.79
CA LEU A 23 36.29 33.23 4.08
C LEU A 23 36.83 32.00 4.83
N LEU A 24 37.72 32.20 5.80
CA LEU A 24 38.28 31.15 6.65
C LEU A 24 37.49 30.96 7.96
N SER A 25 36.69 31.95 8.38
CA SER A 25 35.77 31.87 9.53
C SER A 25 34.53 31.02 9.25
N ILE A 26 34.17 30.85 7.97
CA ILE A 26 32.99 30.08 7.50
C ILE A 26 33.35 28.61 7.19
N LEU A 27 34.65 28.27 7.14
CA LEU A 27 35.12 26.89 6.94
C LEU A 27 35.42 26.15 8.25
N GLU A 28 35.20 26.77 9.41
CA GLU A 28 35.20 26.06 10.69
C GLU A 28 33.76 25.86 11.20
N ASP A 29 33.38 24.59 11.29
CA ASP A 29 32.11 24.04 11.81
C ASP A 29 31.89 24.33 13.33
N LYS A 30 32.49 25.39 13.88
CA LYS A 30 32.48 25.73 15.31
C LYS A 30 31.12 26.27 15.78
N GLY A 31 30.37 26.96 14.90
CA GLY A 31 29.06 27.54 15.26
C GLY A 31 27.94 26.53 15.52
N LYS A 32 27.93 25.38 14.84
CA LYS A 32 26.97 24.30 15.13
C LYS A 32 27.31 23.52 16.40
N VAL A 33 28.61 23.39 16.69
CA VAL A 33 29.10 22.67 17.87
C VAL A 33 28.84 23.47 19.15
N GLU A 34 29.01 24.80 19.14
CA GLU A 34 28.73 25.63 20.33
C GLU A 34 27.25 25.62 20.72
N VAL A 35 26.32 25.76 19.75
CA VAL A 35 24.87 25.73 20.02
C VAL A 35 24.42 24.37 20.59
N LEU A 36 24.97 23.27 20.06
CA LEU A 36 24.65 21.91 20.54
C LEU A 36 25.22 21.61 21.94
N VAL A 37 26.37 22.20 22.30
CA VAL A 37 26.98 22.00 23.63
C VAL A 37 26.22 22.77 24.71
N GLU A 38 25.72 23.97 24.39
CA GLU A 38 24.92 24.78 25.30
C GLU A 38 23.57 24.09 25.61
N GLU A 39 22.87 23.57 24.60
CA GLU A 39 21.62 22.80 24.75
C GLU A 39 21.78 21.54 25.62
N GLN A 40 22.92 20.85 25.54
CA GLN A 40 23.18 19.65 26.36
C GLN A 40 23.44 19.97 27.83
N SER A 41 24.13 21.07 28.11
CA SER A 41 24.36 21.53 29.48
C SER A 41 23.05 21.96 30.15
N GLU A 42 22.18 22.64 29.40
CA GLU A 42 20.84 23.00 29.88
C GLU A 42 19.97 21.77 30.13
N LEU A 43 20.00 20.79 29.21
CA LEU A 43 19.26 19.54 29.36
C LEU A 43 19.72 18.76 30.61
N GLU A 44 21.03 18.71 30.85
CA GLU A 44 21.59 18.12 32.06
C GLU A 44 21.05 18.81 33.33
N ASN A 45 21.04 20.14 33.37
CA ASN A 45 20.53 20.89 34.53
C ASN A 45 19.04 20.62 34.79
N VAL A 46 18.22 20.58 33.74
CA VAL A 46 16.79 20.26 33.86
C VAL A 46 16.59 18.85 34.42
N LEU A 47 17.36 17.87 33.94
CA LEU A 47 17.27 16.48 34.40
C LEU A 47 17.75 16.33 35.85
N LYS A 48 18.83 17.02 36.23
CA LYS A 48 19.34 17.00 37.61
C LYS A 48 18.32 17.54 38.61
N ASN A 49 17.57 18.58 38.23
CA ASN A 49 16.52 19.14 39.08
C ASN A 49 15.37 18.14 39.34
N GLU A 50 15.02 17.32 38.35
CA GLU A 50 13.99 16.28 38.48
C GLU A 50 14.47 15.05 39.26
N ILE A 51 15.75 14.67 39.12
CA ILE A 51 16.34 13.52 39.82
C ILE A 51 16.63 13.85 41.29
N GLY A 52 17.00 15.11 41.59
CA GLY A 52 17.40 15.55 42.92
C GLY A 52 18.85 15.17 43.24
N LYS A 53 19.08 14.31 44.24
CA LYS A 53 20.43 13.92 44.66
C LYS A 53 21.03 12.91 43.66
N ILE A 54 22.02 13.34 42.91
CA ILE A 54 22.66 12.57 41.84
C ILE A 54 23.61 11.52 42.43
N SER A 55 23.52 10.27 41.99
CA SER A 55 24.45 9.19 42.35
C SER A 55 25.79 9.30 41.60
N ALA A 56 26.78 8.49 41.98
CA ALA A 56 28.07 8.45 41.26
C ALA A 56 27.88 7.97 39.81
N GLU A 57 27.05 6.94 39.62
CA GLU A 57 26.72 6.32 38.33
C GLU A 57 26.00 7.31 37.41
N GLN A 58 25.08 8.11 37.97
CA GLN A 58 24.38 9.15 37.23
C GLN A 58 25.33 10.28 36.80
N ASN A 59 26.29 10.67 37.64
CA ASN A 59 27.31 11.65 37.26
C ASN A 59 28.21 11.14 36.13
N ILE A 60 28.59 9.86 36.16
CA ILE A 60 29.34 9.21 35.07
C ILE A 60 28.50 9.23 33.79
N PHE A 61 27.22 8.86 33.88
CA PHE A 61 26.28 8.89 32.77
C PHE A 61 26.23 10.29 32.11
N PHE A 62 26.02 11.35 32.88
CA PHE A 62 25.95 12.72 32.34
C PHE A 62 27.29 13.18 31.74
N SER A 63 28.42 12.69 32.27
CA SER A 63 29.73 12.95 31.67
C SER A 63 29.86 12.36 30.26
N PHE A 64 29.21 11.22 29.98
CA PHE A 64 29.18 10.66 28.62
C PHE A 64 28.30 11.47 27.69
N ILE A 65 27.17 11.99 28.17
CA ILE A 65 26.29 12.88 27.38
C ILE A 65 27.06 14.15 26.97
N ARG A 66 27.74 14.82 27.90
CA ARG A 66 28.57 16.01 27.61
C ARG A 66 29.68 15.75 26.59
N LYS A 67 30.18 14.52 26.52
CA LYS A 67 31.21 14.09 25.57
C LYS A 67 30.64 13.57 24.24
N ASN A 68 29.32 13.67 24.03
CA ASN A 68 28.61 13.08 22.88
C ASN A 68 28.82 11.54 22.75
N GLN A 69 29.12 10.85 23.85
CA GLN A 69 29.33 9.40 23.88
C GLN A 69 28.02 8.68 24.22
N PHE A 70 27.00 8.84 23.38
CA PHE A 70 25.65 8.29 23.60
C PHE A 70 25.61 6.76 23.68
N GLU A 71 26.54 6.08 23.03
CA GLU A 71 26.72 4.62 23.14
C GLU A 71 27.06 4.22 24.59
N LYS A 72 28.06 4.89 25.19
CA LYS A 72 28.45 4.63 26.58
C LYS A 72 27.40 5.10 27.58
N ALA A 73 26.70 6.18 27.26
CA ALA A 73 25.56 6.63 28.05
C ALA A 73 24.46 5.56 28.08
N LEU A 74 24.16 4.93 26.94
CA LEU A 74 23.21 3.82 26.88
C LEU A 74 23.66 2.62 27.71
N TYR A 75 24.96 2.32 27.73
CA TYR A 75 25.52 1.25 28.57
C TYR A 75 25.30 1.53 30.06
N GLN A 76 25.57 2.78 30.47
CA GLN A 76 25.43 3.20 31.86
C GLN A 76 23.96 3.37 32.31
N TRP A 77 22.99 3.35 31.39
CA TRP A 77 21.58 3.64 31.71
C TRP A 77 21.01 2.71 32.79
N SER A 78 21.29 1.41 32.71
CA SER A 78 20.70 0.44 33.63
C SER A 78 21.14 0.66 35.07
N SER A 79 22.44 0.83 35.33
CA SER A 79 22.96 1.08 36.68
C SER A 79 22.61 2.47 37.19
N ALA A 80 22.55 3.48 36.30
CA ALA A 80 22.24 4.85 36.71
C ALA A 80 20.75 5.07 37.02
N PHE A 81 19.84 4.36 36.33
CA PHE A 81 18.42 4.71 36.35
C PHE A 81 17.44 3.53 36.47
N ALA A 82 17.78 2.29 36.13
CA ALA A 82 16.74 1.23 35.99
C ALA A 82 15.96 0.96 37.28
N GLU A 83 16.61 1.04 38.45
CA GLU A 83 15.97 0.84 39.75
C GLU A 83 15.39 2.12 40.36
N THR A 84 15.58 3.27 39.69
CA THR A 84 15.11 4.56 40.17
C THR A 84 13.66 4.82 39.75
N THR A 85 12.92 5.56 40.56
CA THR A 85 11.58 6.05 40.19
C THR A 85 11.65 6.92 38.93
N PHE A 86 12.76 7.63 38.72
CA PHE A 86 13.01 8.48 37.56
C PHE A 86 12.82 7.75 36.22
N ALA A 87 13.36 6.53 36.06
CA ALA A 87 13.22 5.78 34.80
C ALA A 87 11.76 5.50 34.41
N THR A 88 10.86 5.43 35.38
CA THR A 88 9.42 5.22 35.13
C THR A 88 8.66 6.52 34.85
N THR A 89 9.23 7.69 35.19
CA THR A 89 8.61 8.98 34.95
C THR A 89 8.51 9.30 33.46
N PRO A 90 7.57 10.16 33.03
CA PRO A 90 7.51 10.67 31.65
C PRO A 90 8.84 11.25 31.17
N THR A 91 9.51 12.03 32.02
CA THR A 91 10.82 12.64 31.72
C THR A 91 11.90 11.57 31.50
N GLY A 92 12.02 10.61 32.40
CA GLY A 92 13.01 9.53 32.28
C GLY A 92 12.79 8.66 31.04
N ARG A 93 11.54 8.29 30.73
CA ARG A 93 11.23 7.52 29.52
C ARG A 93 11.50 8.33 28.25
N ALA A 94 11.13 9.60 28.22
CA ALA A 94 11.38 10.47 27.07
C ALA A 94 12.89 10.66 26.83
N PHE A 95 13.65 10.81 27.91
CA PHE A 95 15.10 10.94 27.83
C PHE A 95 15.78 9.61 27.42
N TYR A 96 15.28 8.47 27.90
CA TYR A 96 15.71 7.16 27.41
C TYR A 96 15.47 7.00 25.90
N SER A 97 14.27 7.39 25.42
CA SER A 97 13.98 7.42 23.99
C SER A 97 14.95 8.31 23.22
N TYR A 98 15.31 9.47 23.75
CA TYR A 98 16.32 10.33 23.12
C TYR A 98 17.68 9.64 22.98
N ILE A 99 18.14 8.94 24.01
CA ILE A 99 19.41 8.17 23.95
C ILE A 99 19.31 7.04 22.91
N LEU A 100 18.18 6.35 22.82
CA LEU A 100 17.94 5.34 21.80
C LEU A 100 17.97 5.92 20.38
N LEU A 101 17.39 7.11 20.15
CA LEU A 101 17.47 7.82 18.87
C LEU A 101 18.93 8.10 18.48
N LYS A 102 19.73 8.61 19.42
CA LYS A 102 21.16 8.87 19.20
C LYS A 102 21.97 7.62 18.89
N ASN A 103 21.49 6.45 19.30
CA ASN A 103 22.07 5.15 18.98
C ASN A 103 21.40 4.45 17.78
N LYS A 104 20.66 5.18 16.93
CA LYS A 104 20.01 4.68 15.70
C LYS A 104 18.94 3.60 15.94
N LEU A 105 18.37 3.53 17.14
CA LEU A 105 17.25 2.64 17.49
C LEU A 105 15.92 3.40 17.38
N TYR A 106 15.61 3.92 16.19
CA TYR A 106 14.50 4.85 15.93
C TYR A 106 13.11 4.31 16.26
N VAL A 107 12.72 3.16 15.70
CA VAL A 107 11.43 2.48 15.93
C VAL A 107 11.28 2.15 17.41
N THR A 108 12.32 1.57 18.02
CA THR A 108 12.32 1.26 19.46
C THR A 108 12.17 2.52 20.31
N ALA A 109 12.86 3.61 19.96
CA ALA A 109 12.75 4.88 20.67
C ALA A 109 11.36 5.50 20.59
N VAL A 110 10.75 5.52 19.40
CA VAL A 110 9.42 6.08 19.17
C VAL A 110 8.35 5.27 19.88
N GLU A 111 8.40 3.94 19.82
CA GLU A 111 7.44 3.09 20.55
C GLU A 111 7.59 3.25 22.07
N ASN A 112 8.84 3.35 22.57
CA ASN A 112 9.07 3.63 23.99
C ASN A 112 8.53 5.01 24.39
N LEU A 113 8.69 6.02 23.52
CA LEU A 113 8.21 7.38 23.76
C LEU A 113 6.68 7.40 23.87
N PHE A 114 5.99 6.73 22.94
CA PHE A 114 4.52 6.66 22.91
C PHE A 114 3.91 5.75 23.99
N SER A 115 4.74 5.02 24.75
CA SER A 115 4.31 4.31 25.97
C SER A 115 4.02 5.25 27.16
N ILE A 116 4.41 6.53 27.06
CA ILE A 116 4.19 7.53 28.11
C ILE A 116 2.71 7.92 28.15
N GLU A 117 2.09 7.77 29.32
CA GLU A 117 0.66 8.09 29.50
C GLU A 117 0.37 9.59 29.48
N ASN A 118 1.26 10.39 30.09
CA ASN A 118 1.09 11.84 30.21
C ASN A 118 2.32 12.61 29.68
N PRO A 119 2.38 12.88 28.37
CA PRO A 119 3.50 13.59 27.74
C PRO A 119 3.58 15.08 28.10
N THR A 120 2.55 15.66 28.74
CA THR A 120 2.59 17.08 29.17
C THR A 120 3.72 17.34 30.18
N LYS A 121 4.00 16.34 31.03
CA LYS A 121 5.05 16.38 32.06
C LYS A 121 6.47 16.33 31.52
N ILE A 122 6.66 16.11 30.21
CA ILE A 122 8.00 16.14 29.61
C ILE A 122 8.50 17.60 29.63
N PRO A 123 9.74 17.88 30.08
CA PRO A 123 10.28 19.24 30.09
C PRO A 123 10.33 19.85 28.69
N THR A 124 10.10 21.15 28.58
CA THR A 124 10.02 21.89 27.32
C THR A 124 11.26 21.70 26.45
N LEU A 125 12.46 21.77 27.05
CA LEU A 125 13.71 21.58 26.33
C LEU A 125 13.83 20.18 25.72
N LEU A 126 13.46 19.14 26.48
CA LEU A 126 13.45 17.76 25.97
C LEU A 126 12.42 17.57 24.85
N LYS A 127 11.25 18.24 24.92
CA LYS A 127 10.27 18.27 23.83
C LYS A 127 10.88 18.87 22.56
N GLN A 128 11.64 19.98 22.67
CA GLN A 128 12.30 20.63 21.53
C GLN A 128 13.35 19.72 20.89
N VAL A 129 14.22 19.11 21.70
CA VAL A 129 15.24 18.17 21.22
C VAL A 129 14.59 16.97 20.53
N LEU A 130 13.53 16.40 21.10
CA LEU A 130 12.81 15.29 20.47
C LEU A 130 12.18 15.68 19.12
N ARG A 131 11.65 16.91 18.98
CA ARG A 131 11.14 17.40 17.68
C ARG A 131 12.25 17.52 16.62
N LEU A 132 13.44 17.95 17.03
CA LEU A 132 14.58 18.10 16.13
C LEU A 132 15.08 16.72 15.64
N GLU A 133 15.13 15.73 16.53
CA GLU A 133 15.54 14.36 16.16
C GLU A 133 14.47 13.59 15.38
N LEU A 134 13.19 13.91 15.60
CA LEU A 134 12.04 13.27 14.96
C LEU A 134 11.20 14.29 14.18
N PRO A 135 11.73 14.82 13.05
CA PRO A 135 10.95 15.67 12.17
C PRO A 135 9.75 14.90 11.60
N SER A 136 8.72 15.62 11.17
CA SER A 136 7.48 15.01 10.66
C SER A 136 7.70 14.14 9.42
N GLU A 137 8.77 14.40 8.67
CA GLU A 137 9.17 13.71 7.44
C GLU A 137 9.88 12.37 7.71
N ASN A 138 10.21 12.05 8.97
CA ASN A 138 10.95 10.84 9.30
C ASN A 138 10.10 9.57 9.03
N GLU A 139 10.65 8.63 8.26
CA GLU A 139 9.98 7.37 7.90
C GLU A 139 9.64 6.48 9.10
N VAL A 140 10.27 6.70 10.26
CA VAL A 140 9.94 6.00 11.51
C VAL A 140 8.47 6.15 11.89
N TRP A 141 7.84 7.28 11.56
CA TRP A 141 6.42 7.53 11.80
C TRP A 141 5.52 6.59 11.00
N LYS A 142 6.03 5.97 9.93
CA LYS A 142 5.36 4.93 9.13
C LYS A 142 5.69 3.50 9.56
N GLN A 143 6.71 3.33 10.39
CA GLN A 143 7.21 2.01 10.78
C GLN A 143 6.82 1.64 12.23
N ALA A 144 6.82 2.61 13.14
CA ALA A 144 6.53 2.39 14.56
C ALA A 144 5.06 2.01 14.79
N LYS A 145 4.81 1.02 15.65
CA LYS A 145 3.44 0.64 16.05
C LYS A 145 2.97 1.50 17.21
N ILE A 146 2.42 2.67 16.89
CA ILE A 146 1.98 3.66 17.88
C ILE A 146 0.51 4.03 17.72
N ILE A 147 -0.13 4.37 18.84
CA ILE A 147 -1.48 4.91 18.89
C ILE A 147 -1.37 6.39 19.26
N TRP A 148 -1.83 7.26 18.38
CA TRP A 148 -1.80 8.69 18.64
C TRP A 148 -2.82 9.08 19.72
N LYS A 149 -2.38 9.88 20.70
CA LYS A 149 -3.26 10.52 21.69
C LYS A 149 -3.17 12.03 21.52
N PRO A 150 -4.28 12.80 21.62
CA PRO A 150 -4.27 14.25 21.38
C PRO A 150 -3.23 15.05 22.21
N VAL A 151 -2.87 14.54 23.39
CA VAL A 151 -1.87 15.15 24.29
C VAL A 151 -0.47 15.23 23.63
N TRP A 152 -0.17 14.37 22.66
CA TRP A 152 1.10 14.40 21.92
C TRP A 152 1.29 15.64 21.04
N ARG A 153 0.24 16.43 20.78
CA ARG A 153 0.35 17.73 20.10
C ARG A 153 1.21 18.75 20.86
N GLU A 154 1.34 18.59 22.17
CA GLU A 154 2.25 19.42 22.95
C GLU A 154 3.72 19.10 22.70
N VAL A 155 4.02 17.93 22.12
CA VAL A 155 5.37 17.44 21.86
C VAL A 155 5.68 17.41 20.37
N PHE A 156 4.73 17.09 19.50
CA PHE A 156 4.93 17.01 18.05
C PHE A 156 3.91 17.86 17.30
N ASP A 157 4.23 18.21 16.07
CA ASP A 157 3.38 19.07 15.27
C ASP A 157 2.15 18.34 14.72
N LEU A 158 1.22 19.12 14.15
CA LEU A 158 -0.02 18.60 13.58
C LEU A 158 0.24 17.67 12.38
N ASN A 159 1.32 17.89 11.62
CA ASN A 159 1.66 17.03 10.49
C ASN A 159 1.98 15.61 10.96
N THR A 160 2.72 15.49 12.06
CA THR A 160 3.07 14.20 12.65
C THR A 160 1.81 13.44 13.10
N GLU A 161 0.86 14.12 13.76
CA GLU A 161 -0.45 13.53 14.12
C GLU A 161 -1.14 12.94 12.89
N VAL A 162 -1.21 13.73 11.82
CA VAL A 162 -1.89 13.35 10.59
C VAL A 162 -1.20 12.16 9.92
N ILE A 163 0.13 12.11 9.89
CA ILE A 163 0.87 10.97 9.33
C ILE A 163 0.56 9.71 10.12
N VAL A 164 0.63 9.76 11.46
CA VAL A 164 0.36 8.58 12.30
C VAL A 164 -1.09 8.12 12.17
N LEU A 165 -2.05 9.05 12.17
CA LEU A 165 -3.47 8.72 12.02
C LEU A 165 -3.81 8.21 10.62
N SER A 166 -3.17 8.73 9.56
CA SER A 166 -3.43 8.31 8.17
C SER A 166 -3.07 6.84 7.88
N ARG A 167 -2.23 6.24 8.73
CA ARG A 167 -1.88 4.81 8.67
C ARG A 167 -2.94 3.91 9.26
N GLN A 168 -3.78 4.44 10.14
CA GLN A 168 -4.82 3.63 10.76
C GLN A 168 -5.86 3.31 9.70
N GLU A 169 -6.23 2.04 9.57
CA GLU A 169 -7.42 1.67 8.83
C GLU A 169 -8.62 2.24 9.58
N PHE A 170 -9.13 3.37 9.10
CA PHE A 170 -10.37 3.91 9.61
C PHE A 170 -11.49 2.95 9.28
N ASP A 171 -12.37 2.75 10.26
CA ASP A 171 -13.65 2.11 10.00
C ASP A 171 -14.42 3.00 9.00
N LEU A 172 -14.57 2.52 7.76
CA LEU A 172 -15.23 3.26 6.69
C LEU A 172 -16.70 3.55 7.01
N ALA A 173 -17.31 2.87 7.99
CA ALA A 173 -18.63 3.23 8.49
C ALA A 173 -18.62 4.54 9.29
N LYS A 174 -17.50 4.89 9.93
CA LYS A 174 -17.37 6.04 10.85
C LYS A 174 -16.82 7.29 10.16
N LYS A 175 -17.61 7.85 9.24
CA LYS A 175 -17.23 9.04 8.45
C LYS A 175 -16.75 10.23 9.30
N ASP A 176 -17.32 10.41 10.50
CA ASP A 176 -17.05 11.57 11.35
C ASP A 176 -15.61 11.56 11.88
N GLU A 177 -15.06 10.37 12.17
CA GLU A 177 -13.67 10.23 12.61
C GLU A 177 -12.70 10.70 11.51
N ILE A 178 -12.93 10.28 10.25
CA ILE A 178 -12.13 10.70 9.09
C ILE A 178 -12.27 12.21 8.86
N PHE A 179 -13.49 12.75 8.99
CA PHE A 179 -13.75 14.18 8.80
C PHE A 179 -13.01 15.05 9.80
N GLU A 180 -12.99 14.64 11.07
CA GLU A 180 -12.29 15.37 12.13
C GLU A 180 -10.77 15.39 11.94
N VAL A 181 -10.19 14.33 11.35
CA VAL A 181 -8.78 14.32 10.97
C VAL A 181 -8.56 15.22 9.74
N LEU A 182 -9.42 15.12 8.72
CA LEU A 182 -9.33 15.94 7.51
C LEU A 182 -9.35 17.45 7.78
N LYS A 183 -10.20 17.92 8.70
CA LYS A 183 -10.24 19.34 9.11
C LYS A 183 -8.90 19.87 9.62
N LYS A 184 -8.08 18.99 10.19
CA LYS A 184 -6.79 19.32 10.80
C LYS A 184 -5.63 19.18 9.82
N THR A 185 -5.84 18.53 8.68
CA THR A 185 -4.77 18.32 7.69
C THR A 185 -4.46 19.58 6.89
N LYS A 186 -3.17 19.85 6.66
CA LYS A 186 -2.73 20.89 5.72
C LYS A 186 -3.17 20.53 4.30
N LEU A 187 -3.62 21.53 3.54
CA LEU A 187 -4.00 21.37 2.14
C LEU A 187 -2.82 20.84 1.31
N LYS A 188 -3.13 20.04 0.28
CA LYS A 188 -2.15 19.49 -0.68
C LYS A 188 -1.02 18.67 -0.07
N THR A 189 -1.29 18.00 1.04
CA THR A 189 -0.35 17.03 1.64
C THR A 189 -0.69 15.61 1.22
N THR A 190 0.32 14.74 1.20
CA THR A 190 0.18 13.32 0.83
C THR A 190 -0.85 12.60 1.71
N ALA A 191 -0.75 12.77 3.03
CA ALA A 191 -1.67 12.18 3.98
C ALA A 191 -3.11 12.70 3.81
N ARG A 192 -3.28 13.98 3.44
CA ARG A 192 -4.61 14.53 3.16
C ARG A 192 -5.27 13.87 1.96
N PHE A 193 -4.55 13.68 0.85
CA PHE A 193 -5.11 13.03 -0.33
C PHE A 193 -5.54 11.58 -0.05
N TRP A 194 -4.75 10.86 0.76
CA TRP A 194 -5.11 9.52 1.22
C TRP A 194 -6.41 9.52 2.05
N LEU A 195 -6.51 10.42 3.03
CA LEU A 195 -7.70 10.59 3.86
C LEU A 195 -8.93 11.04 3.05
N GLU A 196 -8.75 11.90 2.04
CA GLU A 196 -9.83 12.32 1.14
C GLU A 196 -10.35 11.14 0.31
N TRP A 197 -9.48 10.24 -0.14
CA TRP A 197 -9.91 9.01 -0.82
C TRP A 197 -10.67 8.06 0.12
N GLN A 198 -10.17 7.85 1.35
CA GLN A 198 -10.89 7.07 2.37
C GLN A 198 -12.25 7.71 2.72
N MET A 199 -12.31 9.04 2.81
CA MET A 199 -13.57 9.78 3.00
C MET A 199 -14.53 9.55 1.83
N ALA A 200 -14.04 9.54 0.58
CA ALA A 200 -14.89 9.23 -0.57
C ALA A 200 -15.50 7.82 -0.48
N LEU A 201 -14.73 6.82 -0.04
CA LEU A 201 -15.23 5.46 0.20
C LEU A 201 -16.26 5.44 1.33
N SER A 202 -15.96 6.10 2.46
CA SER A 202 -16.87 6.19 3.60
C SER A 202 -18.19 6.88 3.24
N LEU A 203 -18.14 7.98 2.49
CA LEU A 203 -19.32 8.65 1.97
C LEU A 203 -20.13 7.73 1.04
N ALA A 204 -19.46 6.94 0.20
CA ALA A 204 -20.13 5.99 -0.67
C ALA A 204 -20.85 4.89 0.10
N MET A 205 -20.21 4.32 1.13
CA MET A 205 -20.82 3.31 2.01
C MET A 205 -22.01 3.85 2.81
N ASN A 206 -22.03 5.15 3.10
CA ASN A 206 -23.12 5.85 3.78
C ASN A 206 -24.20 6.41 2.83
N ASP A 207 -24.23 5.95 1.58
CA ASP A 207 -25.17 6.38 0.53
C ASP A 207 -25.06 7.87 0.10
N GLU A 208 -24.02 8.59 0.53
CA GLU A 208 -23.77 10.01 0.22
C GLU A 208 -23.00 10.20 -1.10
N ILE A 209 -23.46 9.53 -2.15
CA ILE A 209 -22.76 9.38 -3.42
C ILE A 209 -22.45 10.69 -4.16
N PRO A 210 -23.33 11.70 -4.21
CA PRO A 210 -22.99 12.98 -4.83
C PRO A 210 -21.81 13.68 -4.16
N LYS A 211 -21.64 13.49 -2.84
CA LYS A 211 -20.49 14.03 -2.11
C LYS A 211 -19.23 13.21 -2.39
N ALA A 212 -19.32 11.89 -2.35
CA ALA A 212 -18.22 11.00 -2.73
C ALA A 212 -17.69 11.32 -4.13
N ALA A 213 -18.57 11.48 -5.12
CA ALA A 213 -18.20 11.83 -6.49
C ALA A 213 -17.49 13.19 -6.58
N LYS A 214 -17.91 14.21 -5.81
CA LYS A 214 -17.22 15.50 -5.75
C LYS A 214 -15.80 15.36 -5.19
N VAL A 215 -15.62 14.55 -4.14
CA VAL A 215 -14.30 14.30 -3.55
C VAL A 215 -13.40 13.56 -4.54
N LEU A 216 -13.90 12.53 -5.22
CA LEU A 216 -13.14 11.81 -6.25
C LEU A 216 -12.77 12.72 -7.44
N ALA A 217 -13.69 13.60 -7.88
CA ALA A 217 -13.41 14.56 -8.94
C ALA A 217 -12.33 15.58 -8.54
N HIS A 218 -12.35 16.04 -7.28
CA HIS A 218 -11.27 16.87 -6.74
C HIS A 218 -9.93 16.13 -6.80
N LEU A 219 -9.88 14.89 -6.30
CA LEU A 219 -8.67 14.06 -6.28
C LEU A 219 -8.09 13.78 -7.67
N LEU A 220 -8.94 13.63 -8.70
CA LEU A 220 -8.50 13.41 -10.08
C LEU A 220 -7.80 14.63 -10.69
N ASN A 221 -8.18 15.83 -10.27
CA ASN A 221 -7.66 17.09 -10.81
C ASN A 221 -6.35 17.54 -10.16
N GLU A 222 -5.94 16.92 -9.04
CA GLU A 222 -4.72 17.28 -8.31
C GLU A 222 -3.50 16.50 -8.85
N GLU A 223 -2.43 17.22 -9.20
CA GLU A 223 -1.22 16.62 -9.80
C GLU A 223 -0.32 15.91 -8.77
N GLN A 224 -0.36 16.32 -7.51
CA GLN A 224 0.51 15.82 -6.42
C GLN A 224 -0.12 14.66 -5.63
N ASN A 225 -1.12 13.98 -6.21
CA ASN A 225 -1.89 12.97 -5.50
C ASN A 225 -1.08 11.66 -5.31
N VAL A 226 -0.99 11.18 -4.07
CA VAL A 226 -0.38 9.88 -3.74
C VAL A 226 -1.26 8.69 -4.09
N VAL A 227 -2.57 8.92 -4.12
CA VAL A 227 -3.54 7.91 -4.56
C VAL A 227 -3.44 7.83 -6.07
N SER A 228 -3.10 6.64 -6.58
CA SER A 228 -2.95 6.46 -8.03
C SER A 228 -4.22 6.88 -8.77
N LYS A 229 -4.05 7.60 -9.89
CA LYS A 229 -5.19 8.05 -10.72
C LYS A 229 -6.09 6.88 -11.12
N ASP A 230 -5.48 5.74 -11.45
CA ASP A 230 -6.22 4.52 -11.81
C ASP A 230 -7.07 3.97 -10.66
N LEU A 231 -6.58 4.03 -9.40
CA LEU A 231 -7.37 3.67 -8.23
C LEU A 231 -8.57 4.61 -8.03
N ILE A 232 -8.40 5.90 -8.25
CA ILE A 232 -9.51 6.87 -8.14
C ILE A 232 -10.54 6.60 -9.24
N VAL A 233 -10.08 6.34 -10.48
CA VAL A 233 -10.94 6.02 -11.62
C VAL A 233 -11.71 4.72 -11.39
N ILE A 234 -11.05 3.65 -10.90
CA ILE A 234 -11.74 2.37 -10.64
C ILE A 234 -12.75 2.51 -9.49
N THR A 235 -12.44 3.29 -8.45
CA THR A 235 -13.38 3.61 -7.37
C THR A 235 -14.61 4.35 -7.92
N ALA A 236 -14.42 5.35 -8.78
CA ALA A 236 -15.52 6.05 -9.42
C ALA A 236 -16.37 5.13 -10.31
N ALA A 237 -15.73 4.22 -11.06
CA ALA A 237 -16.42 3.25 -11.90
C ALA A 237 -17.33 2.30 -11.08
N ARG A 238 -16.83 1.80 -9.95
CA ARG A 238 -17.59 0.94 -9.02
C ARG A 238 -18.79 1.66 -8.42
N LEU A 239 -18.60 2.91 -8.00
CA LEU A 239 -19.68 3.76 -7.48
C LEU A 239 -20.79 3.99 -8.52
N LEU A 240 -20.42 4.20 -9.79
CA LEU A 240 -21.38 4.32 -10.90
C LEU A 240 -22.09 2.99 -11.18
N TYR A 241 -21.35 1.86 -11.12
CA TYR A 241 -21.89 0.52 -11.29
C TYR A 241 -22.95 0.20 -10.24
N GLU A 242 -22.67 0.45 -8.96
CA GLU A 242 -23.60 0.20 -7.86
C GLU A 242 -24.93 0.95 -8.05
N ARG A 243 -24.87 2.20 -8.53
CA ARG A 243 -26.05 3.01 -8.82
C ARG A 243 -26.77 2.67 -10.12
N GLY A 244 -26.23 1.74 -10.91
CA GLY A 244 -26.83 1.31 -12.18
C GLY A 244 -26.55 2.25 -13.35
N TYR A 245 -25.63 3.21 -13.21
CA TYR A 245 -25.13 4.02 -14.33
C TYR A 245 -24.09 3.23 -15.14
N LEU A 246 -24.53 2.13 -15.75
CA LEU A 246 -23.67 1.11 -16.33
C LEU A 246 -22.85 1.64 -17.52
N ASP A 247 -23.43 2.50 -18.37
CA ASP A 247 -22.69 3.15 -19.47
C ASP A 247 -21.55 4.03 -18.96
N ALA A 248 -21.83 4.89 -17.99
CA ALA A 248 -20.82 5.75 -17.41
C ALA A 248 -19.72 4.92 -16.71
N SER A 249 -20.10 3.86 -16.00
CA SER A 249 -19.14 2.95 -15.35
C SER A 249 -18.17 2.32 -16.36
N ILE A 250 -18.67 1.82 -17.50
CA ILE A 250 -17.85 1.28 -18.60
C ILE A 250 -16.86 2.34 -19.11
N GLU A 251 -17.32 3.57 -19.33
CA GLU A 251 -16.45 4.65 -19.81
C GLU A 251 -15.34 4.99 -18.81
N TYR A 252 -15.58 4.84 -17.51
CA TYR A 252 -14.51 4.99 -16.51
C TYR A 252 -13.54 3.81 -16.52
N TYR A 253 -14.02 2.56 -16.60
CA TYR A 253 -13.12 1.40 -16.70
C TYR A 253 -12.20 1.48 -17.93
N LYS A 254 -12.70 1.98 -19.07
CA LYS A 254 -11.90 2.19 -20.29
C LYS A 254 -10.77 3.20 -20.15
N LYS A 255 -10.84 4.12 -19.18
CA LYS A 255 -9.78 5.12 -18.94
C LYS A 255 -8.52 4.51 -18.32
N ILE A 256 -8.62 3.32 -17.74
CA ILE A 256 -7.50 2.63 -17.08
C ILE A 256 -6.57 2.07 -18.16
N ASN A 257 -5.32 2.52 -18.15
CA ASN A 257 -4.32 2.13 -19.14
C ASN A 257 -3.98 0.63 -19.03
N LYS A 258 -3.70 -0.04 -20.16
CA LYS A 258 -3.22 -1.43 -20.24
C LYS A 258 -1.97 -1.69 -19.38
N GLY A 259 -1.11 -0.69 -19.19
CA GLY A 259 0.08 -0.78 -18.34
C GLY A 259 -0.18 -0.64 -16.83
N SER A 260 -1.42 -0.36 -16.43
CA SER A 260 -1.80 -0.19 -15.03
C SER A 260 -1.90 -1.53 -14.30
N GLU A 261 -1.51 -1.55 -13.01
CA GLU A 261 -1.74 -2.72 -12.15
C GLU A 261 -3.24 -2.98 -11.91
N PHE A 262 -4.11 -2.01 -12.21
CA PHE A 262 -5.57 -2.10 -12.07
C PHE A 262 -6.26 -2.62 -13.33
N TRP A 263 -5.56 -2.78 -14.45
CA TRP A 263 -6.18 -3.05 -15.74
C TRP A 263 -6.95 -4.37 -15.79
N PHE A 264 -6.38 -5.48 -15.32
CA PHE A 264 -7.08 -6.78 -15.29
C PHE A 264 -8.35 -6.74 -14.44
N THR A 265 -8.29 -6.11 -13.26
CA THR A 265 -9.46 -5.88 -12.40
C THR A 265 -10.52 -5.03 -13.10
N ALA A 266 -10.11 -3.96 -13.77
CA ALA A 266 -11.01 -3.09 -14.52
C ALA A 266 -11.71 -3.82 -15.67
N GLN A 267 -10.99 -4.69 -16.40
CA GLN A 267 -11.56 -5.52 -17.46
C GLN A 267 -12.59 -6.52 -16.91
N GLU A 268 -12.29 -7.17 -15.77
CA GLU A 268 -13.22 -8.08 -15.10
C GLU A 268 -14.50 -7.38 -14.61
N GLU A 269 -14.38 -6.21 -14.00
CA GLU A 269 -15.54 -5.44 -13.56
C GLU A 269 -16.33 -4.84 -14.73
N MET A 270 -15.65 -4.44 -15.80
CA MET A 270 -16.28 -4.01 -17.05
C MET A 270 -17.06 -5.17 -17.70
N ALA A 271 -16.52 -6.38 -17.69
CA ALA A 271 -17.18 -7.59 -18.17
C ALA A 271 -18.46 -7.91 -17.38
N TRP A 272 -18.44 -7.74 -16.05
CA TRP A 272 -19.64 -7.79 -15.21
C TRP A 272 -20.66 -6.71 -15.59
N THR A 273 -20.18 -5.50 -15.88
CA THR A 273 -21.03 -4.39 -16.29
C THR A 273 -21.75 -4.69 -17.61
N PHE A 274 -21.07 -5.28 -18.59
CA PHE A 274 -21.69 -5.75 -19.83
C PHE A 274 -22.70 -6.88 -19.62
N MET A 275 -22.38 -7.86 -18.76
CA MET A 275 -23.35 -8.91 -18.39
C MET A 275 -24.63 -8.33 -17.78
N ARG A 276 -24.51 -7.36 -16.87
CA ARG A 276 -25.66 -6.70 -16.24
C ARG A 276 -26.49 -5.89 -17.22
N LYS A 277 -25.87 -5.31 -18.26
CA LYS A 277 -26.56 -4.62 -19.36
C LYS A 277 -27.26 -5.58 -20.34
N GLY A 278 -26.95 -6.87 -20.30
CA GLY A 278 -27.46 -7.85 -21.25
C GLY A 278 -26.65 -7.94 -22.55
N TYR A 279 -25.36 -7.59 -22.51
CA TYR A 279 -24.44 -7.69 -23.65
C TYR A 279 -23.36 -8.77 -23.42
N PRO A 280 -23.73 -10.07 -23.35
CA PRO A 280 -22.78 -11.16 -23.11
C PRO A 280 -21.69 -11.28 -24.18
N GLN A 281 -21.95 -10.85 -25.42
CA GLN A 281 -20.97 -10.86 -26.51
C GLN A 281 -19.79 -9.90 -26.24
N ASP A 282 -20.03 -8.78 -25.57
CA ASP A 282 -18.97 -7.82 -25.20
C ASP A 282 -18.15 -8.35 -24.01
N THR A 283 -18.80 -9.09 -23.10
CA THR A 283 -18.11 -9.87 -22.06
C THR A 283 -17.17 -10.92 -22.67
N LEU A 284 -17.62 -11.64 -23.71
CA LEU A 284 -16.76 -12.60 -24.41
C LEU A 284 -15.56 -11.94 -25.08
N ALA A 285 -15.74 -10.72 -25.63
CA ALA A 285 -14.65 -9.97 -26.25
C ALA A 285 -13.54 -9.62 -25.23
N ILE A 286 -13.93 -9.21 -24.03
CA ILE A 286 -12.99 -8.98 -22.92
C ILE A 286 -12.33 -10.30 -22.50
N ALA A 287 -13.14 -11.34 -22.30
CA ALA A 287 -12.66 -12.65 -21.87
C ALA A 287 -11.62 -13.23 -22.83
N LYS A 288 -11.78 -13.03 -24.15
CA LYS A 288 -10.81 -13.46 -25.17
C LYS A 288 -9.39 -12.98 -24.88
N THR A 289 -9.24 -11.76 -24.36
CA THR A 289 -7.96 -11.20 -23.95
C THR A 289 -7.52 -11.75 -22.60
N GLN A 290 -8.42 -11.77 -21.62
CA GLN A 290 -8.08 -12.07 -20.23
C GLN A 290 -7.76 -13.56 -20.01
N VAL A 291 -8.35 -14.48 -20.77
CA VAL A 291 -8.13 -15.92 -20.59
C VAL A 291 -6.86 -16.45 -21.28
N ILE A 292 -6.05 -15.57 -21.87
CA ILE A 292 -4.74 -15.91 -22.45
C ILE A 292 -3.81 -16.47 -21.36
N GLU A 293 -3.00 -17.48 -21.71
CA GLU A 293 -2.19 -18.23 -20.74
C GLU A 293 -1.08 -17.38 -20.12
N GLU A 294 -0.52 -16.45 -20.89
CA GLU A 294 0.48 -15.49 -20.44
C GLU A 294 -0.04 -14.60 -19.30
N PHE A 295 -1.36 -14.36 -19.23
CA PHE A 295 -2.02 -13.58 -18.20
C PHE A 295 -2.58 -14.41 -17.04
N ALA A 296 -2.42 -15.74 -17.06
CA ALA A 296 -2.89 -16.62 -15.99
C ALA A 296 -2.47 -16.21 -14.56
N PRO A 297 -1.29 -15.60 -14.30
CA PRO A 297 -0.94 -15.13 -12.95
C PRO A 297 -1.78 -13.96 -12.43
N GLN A 298 -2.48 -13.25 -13.33
CA GLN A 298 -3.13 -11.96 -13.07
C GLN A 298 -4.64 -12.01 -13.22
N VAL A 299 -5.14 -13.05 -13.87
CA VAL A 299 -6.56 -13.21 -14.16
C VAL A 299 -7.13 -14.20 -13.16
N GLY A 300 -8.20 -13.79 -12.50
CA GLY A 300 -8.86 -14.59 -11.48
C GLY A 300 -9.79 -15.65 -12.06
N PRO A 301 -10.34 -16.49 -11.18
CA PRO A 301 -11.34 -17.49 -11.54
C PRO A 301 -12.63 -16.86 -12.10
N GLU A 302 -13.00 -15.67 -11.63
CA GLU A 302 -14.26 -15.00 -11.99
C GLU A 302 -14.36 -14.70 -13.49
N MET A 303 -13.28 -14.30 -14.17
CA MET A 303 -13.30 -14.05 -15.60
C MET A 303 -13.65 -15.31 -16.44
N ILE A 304 -13.15 -16.49 -16.05
CA ILE A 304 -13.46 -17.74 -16.76
C ILE A 304 -14.92 -18.14 -16.50
N PHE A 305 -15.41 -17.89 -15.29
CA PHE A 305 -16.83 -18.04 -14.97
C PHE A 305 -17.71 -17.12 -15.82
N LEU A 306 -17.34 -15.83 -15.94
CA LEU A 306 -18.05 -14.89 -16.80
C LEU A 306 -18.05 -15.32 -18.26
N LYS A 307 -16.92 -15.85 -18.75
CA LYS A 307 -16.84 -16.43 -20.10
C LYS A 307 -17.84 -17.59 -20.26
N ALA A 308 -17.85 -18.55 -19.34
CA ALA A 308 -18.76 -19.70 -19.39
C ALA A 308 -20.24 -19.26 -19.32
N LEU A 309 -20.55 -18.32 -18.41
CA LEU A 309 -21.89 -17.76 -18.25
C LEU A 309 -22.34 -16.99 -19.50
N ALA A 310 -21.46 -16.22 -20.13
CA ALA A 310 -21.76 -15.49 -21.35
C ALA A 310 -22.05 -16.44 -22.53
N HIS A 311 -21.24 -17.49 -22.72
CA HIS A 311 -21.52 -18.54 -23.71
C HIS A 311 -22.85 -19.24 -23.44
N LEU A 312 -23.15 -19.58 -22.18
CA LEU A 312 -24.43 -20.17 -21.80
C LEU A 312 -25.61 -19.23 -22.13
N LYS A 313 -25.49 -17.93 -21.85
CA LYS A 313 -26.52 -16.92 -22.22
C LYS A 313 -26.71 -16.79 -23.73
N LEU A 314 -25.66 -17.05 -24.51
CA LEU A 314 -25.70 -17.06 -25.97
C LEU A 314 -26.05 -18.44 -26.55
N CYS A 315 -26.30 -19.44 -25.70
CA CYS A 315 -26.55 -20.83 -26.08
C CYS A 315 -25.41 -21.49 -26.88
N ASP A 316 -24.19 -21.02 -26.69
CA ASP A 316 -22.98 -21.66 -27.20
C ASP A 316 -22.50 -22.73 -26.20
N TYR A 317 -23.23 -23.84 -26.15
CA TYR A 317 -23.02 -24.89 -25.16
C TYR A 317 -21.64 -25.56 -25.27
N LYS A 318 -21.09 -25.64 -26.48
CA LYS A 318 -19.75 -26.19 -26.71
C LYS A 318 -18.69 -25.33 -26.03
N GLU A 319 -18.66 -24.03 -26.32
CA GLU A 319 -17.67 -23.14 -25.73
C GLU A 319 -17.91 -22.90 -24.23
N ALA A 320 -19.16 -23.03 -23.75
CA ALA A 320 -19.45 -23.07 -22.33
C ALA A 320 -18.79 -24.29 -21.65
N ALA A 321 -18.90 -25.49 -22.25
CA ALA A 321 -18.23 -26.69 -21.77
C ALA A 321 -16.70 -26.56 -21.80
N ASP A 322 -16.15 -26.01 -22.89
CA ASP A 322 -14.71 -25.78 -23.02
C ASP A 322 -14.20 -24.78 -21.96
N SER A 323 -15.02 -23.79 -21.58
CA SER A 323 -14.69 -22.84 -20.52
C SER A 323 -14.70 -23.49 -19.12
N LEU A 324 -15.60 -24.45 -18.86
CA LEU A 324 -15.58 -25.27 -17.65
C LEU A 324 -14.31 -26.13 -17.56
N TYR A 325 -13.90 -26.74 -18.68
CA TYR A 325 -12.66 -27.52 -18.75
C TYR A 325 -11.42 -26.65 -18.53
N LEU A 326 -11.36 -25.47 -19.16
CA LEU A 326 -10.29 -24.50 -18.98
C LEU A 326 -10.14 -24.08 -17.50
N PHE A 327 -11.26 -23.81 -16.83
CA PHE A 327 -11.27 -23.47 -15.41
C PHE A 327 -10.62 -24.57 -14.58
N LYS A 328 -11.06 -25.82 -14.75
CA LYS A 328 -10.57 -26.97 -14.00
C LYS A 328 -9.06 -27.12 -14.17
N ASN A 329 -8.56 -27.07 -15.40
CA ASN A 329 -7.13 -27.25 -15.67
C ASN A 329 -6.27 -26.12 -15.08
N ARG A 330 -6.67 -24.86 -15.29
CA ARG A 330 -5.88 -23.71 -14.86
C ARG A 330 -5.87 -23.58 -13.33
N PHE A 331 -7.03 -23.64 -12.70
CA PHE A 331 -7.14 -23.38 -11.28
C PHE A 331 -6.81 -24.57 -10.39
N PHE A 332 -6.81 -25.81 -10.92
CA PHE A 332 -6.26 -26.95 -10.17
C PHE A 332 -4.76 -26.80 -9.92
N SER A 333 -3.98 -26.46 -10.96
CA SER A 333 -2.54 -26.23 -10.79
C SER A 333 -2.26 -25.02 -9.88
N ARG A 334 -3.00 -23.92 -10.09
CA ARG A 334 -2.87 -22.71 -9.28
C ARG A 334 -3.20 -22.96 -7.81
N ALA A 335 -4.28 -23.68 -7.51
CA ALA A 335 -4.65 -24.01 -6.14
C ALA A 335 -3.56 -24.83 -5.43
N LYS A 336 -2.90 -25.77 -6.15
CA LYS A 336 -1.79 -26.53 -5.59
C LYS A 336 -0.61 -25.64 -5.18
N ASP A 337 -0.27 -24.64 -5.98
CA ASP A 337 0.83 -23.73 -5.64
C ASP A 337 0.46 -22.77 -4.51
N LEU A 338 -0.77 -22.26 -4.49
CA LEU A 338 -1.28 -21.44 -3.39
C LEU A 338 -1.37 -22.21 -2.07
N LEU A 339 -1.70 -23.50 -2.10
CA LEU A 339 -1.70 -24.36 -0.91
C LEU A 339 -0.31 -24.46 -0.28
N LYS A 340 0.75 -24.60 -1.08
CA LYS A 340 2.13 -24.59 -0.57
C LYS A 340 2.44 -23.28 0.15
N VAL A 341 2.06 -22.14 -0.44
CA VAL A 341 2.24 -20.82 0.19
C VAL A 341 1.42 -20.71 1.48
N LYS A 342 0.17 -21.17 1.48
CA LYS A 342 -0.71 -21.17 2.66
C LYS A 342 -0.17 -22.02 3.80
N GLU A 343 0.45 -23.16 3.52
CA GLU A 343 0.98 -24.07 4.55
C GLU A 343 2.32 -23.58 5.10
N GLN A 344 3.29 -23.34 4.20
CA GLN A 344 4.67 -23.04 4.57
C GLN A 344 4.90 -21.55 4.89
N GLY A 345 4.22 -20.65 4.17
CA GLY A 345 4.43 -19.19 4.21
C GLY A 345 5.76 -18.74 3.58
N VAL A 346 6.85 -19.41 3.96
CA VAL A 346 8.20 -19.18 3.46
C VAL A 346 8.49 -20.16 2.32
N THR A 347 8.53 -19.62 1.10
CA THR A 347 8.86 -20.33 -0.13
C THR A 347 9.91 -19.49 -0.88
N PRO A 348 10.70 -20.06 -1.80
CA PRO A 348 11.69 -19.28 -2.55
C PRO A 348 11.09 -18.06 -3.26
N ALA A 349 9.85 -18.16 -3.72
CA ALA A 349 9.14 -17.05 -4.35
C ALA A 349 8.73 -15.97 -3.34
N THR A 350 8.25 -16.33 -2.15
CA THR A 350 7.84 -15.36 -1.13
C THR A 350 9.05 -14.67 -0.48
N GLU A 351 10.16 -15.39 -0.28
CA GLU A 351 11.41 -14.79 0.19
C GLU A 351 11.98 -13.78 -0.82
N LEU A 352 12.00 -14.15 -2.11
CA LEU A 352 12.41 -13.23 -3.16
C LEU A 352 11.50 -11.99 -3.21
N LEU A 353 10.18 -12.17 -3.05
CA LEU A 353 9.24 -11.05 -2.98
C LEU A 353 9.57 -10.11 -1.82
N VAL A 354 9.69 -10.66 -0.61
CA VAL A 354 10.00 -9.87 0.60
C VAL A 354 11.33 -9.15 0.43
N SER A 355 12.35 -9.81 -0.11
CA SER A 355 13.66 -9.18 -0.37
C SER A 355 13.56 -7.99 -1.32
N ARG A 356 12.71 -8.05 -2.35
CA ARG A 356 12.48 -6.95 -3.29
C ARG A 356 11.65 -5.84 -2.65
N LEU A 357 10.62 -6.19 -1.88
CA LEU A 357 9.78 -5.23 -1.15
C LEU A 357 10.56 -4.44 -0.09
N LYS A 358 11.62 -5.02 0.50
CA LYS A 358 12.57 -4.27 1.36
C LYS A 358 13.25 -3.12 0.60
N ASN A 359 13.46 -3.24 -0.70
CA ASN A 359 14.11 -2.20 -1.52
C ASN A 359 13.13 -1.15 -2.06
N GLY A 360 11.83 -1.42 -2.00
CA GLY A 360 10.79 -0.47 -2.43
C GLY A 360 9.58 -1.19 -3.00
N LYS A 361 8.64 -0.41 -3.55
CA LYS A 361 7.44 -0.95 -4.20
C LYS A 361 7.83 -1.77 -5.43
N VAL A 362 7.33 -3.01 -5.48
CA VAL A 362 7.56 -3.95 -6.59
C VAL A 362 6.36 -3.90 -7.52
N LYS A 363 6.57 -3.58 -8.80
CA LYS A 363 5.49 -3.64 -9.78
C LYS A 363 5.28 -5.08 -10.21
N LEU A 364 4.09 -5.35 -10.73
CA LEU A 364 3.77 -6.64 -11.32
C LEU A 364 4.82 -7.12 -12.35
N LEU A 365 5.26 -6.25 -13.26
CA LEU A 365 6.23 -6.63 -14.30
C LEU A 365 7.56 -7.12 -13.72
N ASP A 366 7.96 -6.57 -12.57
CA ASP A 366 9.19 -6.93 -11.90
C ASP A 366 9.13 -8.36 -11.36
N MET A 367 7.93 -8.86 -11.01
CA MET A 367 7.74 -10.22 -10.48
C MET A 367 8.11 -11.30 -11.51
N GLY A 368 7.81 -11.09 -12.80
CA GLY A 368 8.11 -12.07 -13.84
C GLY A 368 7.55 -13.47 -13.51
N LYS A 369 8.40 -14.51 -13.54
CA LYS A 369 7.98 -15.91 -13.36
C LYS A 369 7.43 -16.21 -11.95
N MET A 370 7.83 -15.46 -10.92
CA MET A 370 7.39 -15.73 -9.54
C MET A 370 5.91 -15.41 -9.32
N ALA A 371 5.29 -14.58 -10.17
CA ALA A 371 3.87 -14.25 -10.08
C ALA A 371 2.98 -15.51 -10.17
N ARG A 372 3.43 -16.56 -10.87
CA ARG A 372 2.69 -17.84 -11.00
C ARG A 372 2.53 -18.59 -9.68
N SER A 373 3.47 -18.42 -8.76
CA SER A 373 3.46 -19.09 -7.45
C SER A 373 2.95 -18.21 -6.31
N LEU A 374 2.68 -16.93 -6.58
CA LEU A 374 2.32 -15.94 -5.57
C LEU A 374 0.87 -15.48 -5.73
N PRO A 375 0.17 -15.16 -4.63
CA PRO A 375 -1.14 -14.55 -4.70
C PRO A 375 -1.20 -13.32 -5.60
N ARG A 376 -2.30 -13.17 -6.35
CA ARG A 376 -2.46 -12.23 -7.47
C ARG A 376 -2.22 -10.77 -7.09
N TYR A 377 -2.67 -10.35 -5.91
CA TYR A 377 -2.74 -8.93 -5.53
C TYR A 377 -1.56 -8.43 -4.69
N LEU A 378 -0.50 -9.23 -4.51
CA LEU A 378 0.60 -8.86 -3.60
C LEU A 378 1.41 -7.63 -4.05
N SER A 379 1.48 -7.31 -5.35
CA SER A 379 2.21 -6.11 -5.81
C SER A 379 1.53 -4.80 -5.39
N ARG A 380 0.22 -4.88 -5.16
CA ARG A 380 -0.67 -3.74 -4.86
C ARG A 380 -1.04 -3.67 -3.39
N ASP A 381 -0.60 -4.62 -2.56
CA ASP A 381 -0.93 -4.67 -1.14
C ASP A 381 -0.03 -3.69 -0.37
N GLU A 382 -0.55 -2.48 -0.15
CA GLU A 382 0.17 -1.42 0.58
C GLU A 382 0.43 -1.82 2.04
N TYR A 383 -0.48 -2.56 2.67
CA TYR A 383 -0.29 -3.03 4.05
C TYR A 383 0.86 -4.05 4.14
N LEU A 384 0.99 -4.93 3.15
CA LEU A 384 2.16 -5.81 3.03
C LEU A 384 3.45 -5.00 2.88
N LEU A 385 3.45 -3.96 2.04
CA LEU A 385 4.62 -3.09 1.87
C LEU A 385 5.02 -2.45 3.21
N GLU A 386 4.07 -1.91 3.96
CA GLU A 386 4.31 -1.31 5.29
C GLU A 386 4.89 -2.31 6.30
N LEU A 387 4.35 -3.54 6.34
CA LEU A 387 4.88 -4.60 7.20
C LEU A 387 6.33 -4.96 6.83
N VAL A 388 6.64 -5.05 5.54
CA VAL A 388 8.00 -5.33 5.07
C VAL A 388 8.95 -4.19 5.41
N GLN A 389 8.53 -2.93 5.26
CA GLN A 389 9.35 -1.77 5.64
C GLN A 389 9.61 -1.74 7.14
N THR A 390 8.60 -2.08 7.95
CA THR A 390 8.73 -2.23 9.40
C THR A 390 9.71 -3.36 9.76
N TYR A 391 9.59 -4.51 9.09
CA TYR A 391 10.52 -5.62 9.27
C TYR A 391 11.96 -5.22 8.91
N LYS A 392 12.17 -4.51 7.79
CA LYS A 392 13.49 -3.97 7.41
C LYS A 392 14.06 -3.03 8.47
N ALA A 393 13.26 -2.11 8.99
CA ALA A 393 13.71 -1.17 10.00
C ALA A 393 14.14 -1.90 11.29
N LEU A 394 13.35 -2.87 11.74
CA LEU A 394 13.68 -3.69 12.91
C LEU A 394 14.88 -4.63 12.67
N GLU A 395 15.10 -5.09 11.44
CA GLU A 395 16.30 -5.86 11.06
C GLU A 395 17.57 -5.00 11.17
N VAL A 396 17.53 -3.75 10.72
CA VAL A 396 18.62 -2.79 10.91
C VAL A 396 18.85 -2.53 12.41
N GLU A 397 17.80 -2.31 13.18
CA GLU A 397 17.93 -2.11 14.63
C GLU A 397 18.48 -3.33 15.37
N ALA A 398 18.09 -4.55 14.96
CA ALA A 398 18.62 -5.77 15.53
C ALA A 398 20.13 -5.90 15.27
N GLY A 399 20.58 -5.52 14.06
CA GLY A 399 22.00 -5.44 13.73
C GLY A 399 22.74 -4.43 14.61
N VAL A 400 22.20 -3.22 14.75
CA VAL A 400 22.79 -2.17 15.62
C VAL A 400 22.82 -2.63 17.08
N ALA A 401 21.75 -3.23 17.60
CA ALA A 401 21.70 -3.76 18.95
C ALA A 401 22.73 -4.89 19.17
N GLY A 402 22.94 -5.75 18.16
CA GLY A 402 23.98 -6.78 18.18
C GLY A 402 25.39 -6.19 18.20
N GLU A 403 25.65 -5.13 17.41
CA GLU A 403 26.93 -4.42 17.44
C GLU A 403 27.19 -3.74 18.78
N LEU A 404 26.19 -3.06 19.35
CA LEU A 404 26.26 -2.42 20.67
C LEU A 404 26.56 -3.46 21.75
N TYR A 405 25.89 -4.61 21.71
CA TYR A 405 26.18 -5.73 22.61
C TYR A 405 27.62 -6.23 22.43
N ALA A 406 28.08 -6.49 21.21
CA ALA A 406 29.44 -6.96 20.95
C ALA A 406 30.51 -5.96 21.43
N ARG A 407 30.31 -4.66 21.21
CA ARG A 407 31.22 -3.61 21.68
C ARG A 407 31.27 -3.52 23.19
N SER A 408 30.12 -3.71 23.86
CA SER A 408 30.06 -3.73 25.33
C SER A 408 30.90 -4.87 25.95
N LEU A 409 31.09 -5.98 25.23
CA LEU A 409 31.97 -7.07 25.65
C LEU A 409 33.45 -6.70 25.50
N SER A 410 33.81 -5.97 24.43
CA SER A 410 35.19 -5.57 24.13
C SER A 410 35.70 -4.36 24.93
N GLY A 411 34.79 -3.51 25.43
CA GLY A 411 35.11 -2.21 26.03
C GLY A 411 35.69 -2.22 27.44
N GLY A 412 35.98 -3.40 28.02
CA GLY A 412 36.64 -3.51 29.32
C GLY A 412 35.82 -3.07 30.54
N THR A 413 34.53 -2.74 30.37
CA THR A 413 33.62 -2.47 31.50
C THR A 413 33.17 -3.81 32.09
N ALA A 414 34.03 -4.40 32.91
CA ALA A 414 33.83 -5.69 33.60
C ALA A 414 32.75 -5.64 34.70
N GLU A 415 31.78 -4.73 34.62
CA GLU A 415 30.61 -4.72 35.49
C GLU A 415 29.51 -5.59 34.87
N VAL A 416 29.21 -6.69 35.56
CA VAL A 416 28.28 -7.77 35.16
C VAL A 416 26.86 -7.25 34.84
N GLY A 417 26.49 -6.06 35.34
CA GLY A 417 25.16 -5.46 35.14
C GLY A 417 24.92 -4.85 33.76
N PHE A 418 25.95 -4.34 33.08
CA PHE A 418 25.79 -3.69 31.76
C PHE A 418 25.47 -4.68 30.65
N GLN A 419 26.12 -5.85 30.71
CA GLN A 419 25.98 -6.90 29.72
C GLN A 419 24.58 -7.51 29.74
N ALA A 420 23.99 -7.69 30.92
CA ALA A 420 22.63 -8.23 31.06
C ALA A 420 21.57 -7.31 30.42
N PHE A 421 21.68 -6.00 30.62
CA PHE A 421 20.75 -5.03 30.05
C PHE A 421 20.83 -4.97 28.51
N LEU A 422 22.04 -4.94 27.96
CA LEU A 422 22.22 -4.90 26.51
C LEU A 422 21.83 -6.21 25.83
N GLU A 423 22.09 -7.35 26.47
CA GLU A 423 21.58 -8.63 26.00
C GLU A 423 20.05 -8.65 25.99
N GLN A 424 19.39 -8.13 27.05
CA GLN A 424 17.93 -7.99 27.07
C GLN A 424 17.41 -7.04 25.98
N LEU A 425 18.10 -5.92 25.74
CA LEU A 425 17.74 -4.99 24.66
C LEU A 425 17.84 -5.67 23.30
N LYS A 426 18.96 -6.34 23.03
CA LYS A 426 19.18 -7.13 21.81
C LYS A 426 18.10 -8.18 21.63
N GLN A 427 17.85 -9.03 22.64
CA GLN A 427 16.82 -10.06 22.61
C GLN A 427 15.42 -9.47 22.35
N ARG A 428 15.09 -8.32 22.95
CA ARG A 428 13.82 -7.63 22.72
C ARG A 428 13.67 -7.14 21.28
N VAL A 429 14.71 -6.52 20.73
CA VAL A 429 14.70 -6.02 19.34
C VAL A 429 14.65 -7.20 18.36
N GLU A 430 15.43 -8.27 18.60
CA GLU A 430 15.39 -9.50 17.80
C GLU A 430 14.02 -10.16 17.84
N ALA A 431 13.40 -10.28 19.02
CA ALA A 431 12.05 -10.83 19.16
C ALA A 431 11.02 -10.01 18.37
N ARG A 432 11.10 -8.68 18.44
CA ARG A 432 10.22 -7.77 17.65
C ARG A 432 10.45 -7.92 16.16
N MET A 433 11.70 -8.03 15.72
CA MET A 433 12.06 -8.30 14.33
C MET A 433 11.47 -9.63 13.84
N GLN A 434 11.56 -10.70 14.64
CA GLN A 434 10.94 -12.00 14.30
C GLN A 434 9.41 -11.92 14.26
N LEU A 435 8.78 -11.16 15.17
CA LEU A 435 7.34 -10.94 15.13
C LEU A 435 6.91 -10.19 13.85
N ALA A 436 7.66 -9.17 13.42
CA ALA A 436 7.40 -8.45 12.18
C ALA A 436 7.60 -9.33 10.94
N LYS A 437 8.64 -10.16 10.94
CA LYS A 437 8.88 -11.18 9.90
C LYS A 437 7.71 -12.16 9.82
N ASN A 438 7.29 -12.71 10.96
CA ASN A 438 6.17 -13.66 11.03
C ASN A 438 4.85 -13.01 10.60
N ALA A 439 4.58 -11.76 11.00
CA ALA A 439 3.40 -11.03 10.55
C ALA A 439 3.37 -10.84 9.02
N THR A 440 4.51 -10.52 8.41
CA THR A 440 4.66 -10.40 6.95
C THR A 440 4.29 -11.70 6.25
N TYR A 441 4.88 -12.82 6.65
CA TYR A 441 4.58 -14.12 6.03
C TYR A 441 3.17 -14.61 6.35
N ASN A 442 2.63 -14.32 7.53
CA ASN A 442 1.25 -14.63 7.88
C ASN A 442 0.25 -13.86 7.00
N LEU A 443 0.52 -12.60 6.67
CA LEU A 443 -0.32 -11.85 5.72
C LEU A 443 -0.28 -12.50 4.33
N ILE A 444 0.91 -12.91 3.84
CA ILE A 444 1.02 -13.62 2.57
C ILE A 444 0.22 -14.94 2.58
N LYS A 445 0.28 -15.70 3.70
CA LYS A 445 -0.53 -16.92 3.90
C LYS A 445 -2.03 -16.61 3.87
N GLN A 446 -2.44 -15.51 4.51
CA GLN A 446 -3.82 -15.05 4.48
C GLN A 446 -4.27 -14.72 3.05
N ARG A 447 -3.48 -13.96 2.28
CA ARG A 447 -3.78 -13.65 0.87
C ARG A 447 -3.88 -14.89 0.00
N ALA A 448 -3.01 -15.88 0.23
CA ALA A 448 -3.11 -17.18 -0.45
C ALA A 448 -4.41 -17.92 -0.07
N SER A 449 -4.81 -17.86 1.21
CA SER A 449 -6.07 -18.46 1.66
C SER A 449 -7.29 -17.72 1.08
N ASP A 450 -7.25 -16.41 0.97
CA ASP A 450 -8.32 -15.59 0.38
C ASP A 450 -8.52 -15.96 -1.09
N GLU A 451 -7.44 -16.09 -1.87
CA GLU A 451 -7.51 -16.51 -3.27
C GLU A 451 -7.98 -17.96 -3.42
N LEU A 452 -7.58 -18.87 -2.52
CA LEU A 452 -8.10 -20.24 -2.51
C LEU A 452 -9.61 -20.29 -2.21
N ASN A 453 -10.07 -19.43 -1.29
CA ASN A 453 -11.49 -19.30 -0.99
C ASN A 453 -12.26 -18.75 -2.19
N GLU A 454 -11.72 -17.75 -2.89
CA GLU A 454 -12.26 -17.23 -4.14
C GLU A 454 -12.39 -18.35 -5.19
N ILE A 455 -11.31 -19.09 -5.45
CA ILE A 455 -11.32 -20.23 -6.41
C ILE A 455 -12.42 -21.24 -6.04
N ASN A 456 -12.56 -21.59 -4.76
CA ASN A 456 -13.58 -22.52 -4.33
C ASN A 456 -15.00 -21.96 -4.50
N GLN A 457 -15.23 -20.69 -4.16
CA GLN A 457 -16.53 -20.03 -4.37
C GLN A 457 -16.90 -20.03 -5.85
N ILE A 458 -15.96 -19.69 -6.74
CA ILE A 458 -16.22 -19.71 -8.18
C ILE A 458 -16.42 -21.12 -8.70
N LEU A 459 -15.71 -22.12 -8.17
CA LEU A 459 -15.97 -23.52 -8.51
C LEU A 459 -17.42 -23.92 -8.21
N GLN A 460 -17.97 -23.50 -7.07
CA GLN A 460 -19.40 -23.74 -6.76
C GLN A 460 -20.32 -23.05 -7.77
N LYS A 461 -20.03 -21.80 -8.16
CA LYS A 461 -20.78 -21.11 -9.22
C LYS A 461 -20.67 -21.84 -10.57
N MET A 462 -19.50 -22.39 -10.88
CA MET A 462 -19.26 -23.16 -12.10
C MET A 462 -20.05 -24.46 -12.13
N HIS A 463 -20.26 -25.14 -11.00
CA HIS A 463 -21.15 -26.30 -10.93
C HIS A 463 -22.61 -25.94 -11.24
N VAL A 464 -23.07 -24.74 -10.86
CA VAL A 464 -24.40 -24.25 -11.26
C VAL A 464 -24.47 -24.04 -12.77
N VAL A 465 -23.43 -23.45 -13.37
CA VAL A 465 -23.33 -23.28 -14.83
C VAL A 465 -23.31 -24.62 -15.55
N GLU A 466 -22.58 -25.61 -15.03
CA GLU A 466 -22.53 -26.97 -15.55
C GLU A 466 -23.91 -27.67 -15.50
N ALA A 467 -24.63 -27.56 -14.38
CA ALA A 467 -25.97 -28.10 -14.26
C ALA A 467 -26.95 -27.46 -15.25
N GLU A 468 -26.91 -26.12 -15.36
CA GLU A 468 -27.75 -25.38 -16.30
C GLU A 468 -27.40 -25.72 -17.76
N LEU A 469 -26.12 -25.90 -18.07
CA LEU A 469 -25.64 -26.34 -19.37
C LEU A 469 -26.20 -27.72 -19.74
N ILE A 470 -26.18 -28.68 -18.83
CA ILE A 470 -26.74 -30.03 -19.06
C ILE A 470 -28.26 -29.96 -19.28
N GLN A 471 -28.96 -29.16 -18.47
CA GLN A 471 -30.40 -28.99 -18.61
C GLN A 471 -30.77 -28.32 -19.95
N GLN A 472 -30.10 -27.23 -20.32
CA GLN A 472 -30.41 -26.48 -21.52
C GLN A 472 -29.97 -27.20 -22.81
N SER A 473 -28.83 -27.90 -22.79
CA SER A 473 -28.37 -28.70 -23.94
C SER A 473 -29.34 -29.86 -24.23
N SER A 474 -29.76 -30.61 -23.20
CA SER A 474 -30.73 -31.70 -23.38
C SER A 474 -32.12 -31.23 -23.85
N LEU A 475 -32.57 -30.04 -23.43
CA LEU A 475 -33.78 -29.41 -23.96
C LEU A 475 -33.61 -28.93 -25.40
N SER A 476 -32.45 -28.36 -25.73
CA SER A 476 -32.15 -27.86 -27.07
C SER A 476 -32.05 -29.00 -28.08
N ASP A 477 -31.42 -30.13 -27.73
CA ASP A 477 -31.36 -31.31 -28.59
C ASP A 477 -32.77 -31.87 -28.87
N ARG A 478 -33.64 -31.89 -27.84
CA ARG A 478 -35.05 -32.26 -27.99
C ARG A 478 -35.83 -31.30 -28.90
N VAL A 479 -35.64 -30.00 -28.75
CA VAL A 479 -36.33 -28.98 -29.57
C VAL A 479 -35.81 -28.95 -31.00
N ALA A 480 -34.49 -29.06 -31.22
CA ALA A 480 -33.87 -29.15 -32.54
C ALA A 480 -34.30 -30.42 -33.29
N SER A 481 -34.51 -31.53 -32.59
CA SER A 481 -35.08 -32.75 -33.17
C SER A 481 -36.59 -32.62 -33.53
N ALA A 482 -37.30 -31.66 -32.93
CA ALA A 482 -38.73 -31.44 -33.11
C ALA A 482 -39.08 -30.30 -34.10
N ASN A 483 -38.20 -29.31 -34.29
CA ASN A 483 -38.43 -28.15 -35.16
C ASN A 483 -37.21 -27.86 -36.06
N SER A 484 -37.35 -28.10 -37.36
CA SER A 484 -36.30 -27.92 -38.38
C SER A 484 -36.15 -26.48 -38.91
N LYS A 485 -36.81 -25.49 -38.29
CA LYS A 485 -36.75 -24.07 -38.68
C LYS A 485 -36.66 -23.18 -37.44
N SER A 486 -35.46 -22.98 -36.90
CA SER A 486 -35.21 -21.84 -36.02
C SER A 486 -34.69 -20.66 -36.84
N THR A 487 -35.29 -19.49 -36.62
CA THR A 487 -34.85 -18.23 -37.21
C THR A 487 -33.55 -17.83 -36.52
N ILE A 488 -32.51 -17.58 -37.31
CA ILE A 488 -31.18 -17.21 -36.82
C ILE A 488 -31.19 -15.70 -36.54
N THR A 489 -31.22 -15.30 -35.27
CA THR A 489 -31.01 -13.89 -34.87
C THR A 489 -29.54 -13.65 -34.56
N SER A 490 -28.90 -12.80 -35.36
CA SER A 490 -27.53 -12.34 -35.13
C SER A 490 -27.51 -11.22 -34.08
N HIS A 491 -26.71 -11.37 -33.03
CA HIS A 491 -26.41 -10.31 -32.08
C HIS A 491 -24.99 -9.78 -32.34
N GLU A 492 -24.91 -8.55 -32.82
CA GLU A 492 -23.64 -7.81 -32.91
C GLU A 492 -23.26 -7.23 -31.55
N GLY A 493 -21.95 -7.18 -31.27
CA GLY A 493 -21.40 -6.50 -30.08
C GLY A 493 -21.75 -5.02 -30.02
N SER A 494 -21.98 -4.49 -28.82
CA SER A 494 -22.32 -3.08 -28.63
C SER A 494 -21.09 -2.17 -28.67
N ILE A 495 -19.88 -2.75 -28.66
CA ILE A 495 -18.60 -2.04 -28.82
C ILE A 495 -18.47 -1.54 -30.27
N LYS A 496 -18.95 -0.31 -30.52
CA LYS A 496 -18.77 0.40 -31.78
C LYS A 496 -17.28 0.66 -32.06
N SER A 497 -16.88 0.73 -33.33
CA SER A 497 -15.53 1.20 -33.69
C SER A 497 -15.37 2.64 -33.22
N ALA A 498 -14.21 2.96 -32.65
CA ALA A 498 -13.93 4.29 -32.14
C ALA A 498 -13.70 5.29 -33.27
N GLY A 499 -13.34 4.82 -34.47
CA GLY A 499 -13.11 5.64 -35.66
C GLY A 499 -13.93 5.22 -36.89
N LYS A 500 -14.21 6.22 -37.75
CA LYS A 500 -14.74 6.05 -39.12
C LYS A 500 -13.78 5.27 -40.03
N TYR A 501 -12.51 5.15 -39.64
CA TYR A 501 -11.41 4.56 -40.41
C TYR A 501 -10.84 3.28 -39.78
N ASP A 502 -11.50 2.72 -38.77
CA ASP A 502 -11.02 1.49 -38.13
C ASP A 502 -11.19 0.31 -39.10
N LEU A 503 -10.10 -0.37 -39.41
CA LEU A 503 -10.12 -1.60 -40.20
C LEU A 503 -10.53 -2.77 -39.29
N ILE A 504 -11.50 -3.56 -39.74
CA ILE A 504 -11.95 -4.77 -39.04
C ILE A 504 -11.31 -5.96 -39.73
N PHE A 505 -10.45 -6.68 -39.00
CA PHE A 505 -9.84 -7.91 -39.47
C PHE A 505 -10.58 -9.11 -38.89
N PRO A 506 -10.88 -10.15 -39.70
CA PRO A 506 -11.37 -11.40 -39.17
C PRO A 506 -10.28 -12.07 -38.31
N PHE A 507 -10.69 -12.69 -37.21
CA PHE A 507 -9.75 -13.38 -36.34
C PHE A 507 -9.31 -14.72 -36.95
N GLU A 508 -8.05 -14.84 -37.35
CA GLU A 508 -7.49 -16.03 -38.03
C GLU A 508 -6.87 -17.05 -37.05
N GLY A 509 -6.93 -16.79 -35.74
CA GLY A 509 -6.35 -17.67 -34.71
C GLY A 509 -5.03 -17.14 -34.12
N GLU A 510 -4.34 -16.27 -34.85
CA GLU A 510 -3.16 -15.55 -34.36
C GLU A 510 -3.55 -14.47 -33.35
N LYS A 511 -2.68 -14.21 -32.39
CA LYS A 511 -2.92 -13.21 -31.34
C LYS A 511 -1.84 -12.14 -31.42
N TRP A 512 -2.23 -10.94 -31.83
CA TRP A 512 -1.32 -9.81 -31.88
C TRP A 512 -1.44 -8.96 -30.61
N PHE A 513 -0.32 -8.40 -30.15
CA PHE A 513 -0.27 -7.65 -28.89
C PHE A 513 -1.11 -6.36 -28.93
N ASP A 514 -1.17 -5.72 -30.10
CA ASP A 514 -1.97 -4.53 -30.38
C ASP A 514 -3.47 -4.80 -30.51
N GLU A 515 -3.86 -6.04 -30.81
CA GLU A 515 -5.27 -6.49 -30.85
C GLU A 515 -5.85 -6.78 -29.45
N LEU A 516 -5.00 -6.98 -28.44
CA LEU A 516 -5.45 -7.28 -27.07
C LEU A 516 -6.37 -6.16 -26.57
N SER A 517 -7.53 -6.53 -26.02
CA SER A 517 -8.66 -5.68 -25.61
C SER A 517 -9.43 -4.92 -26.71
N ASN A 518 -9.10 -5.15 -27.98
CA ASN A 518 -9.81 -4.56 -29.12
C ASN A 518 -10.70 -5.57 -29.86
N TYR A 519 -10.82 -6.80 -29.34
CA TYR A 519 -11.68 -7.83 -29.94
C TYR A 519 -13.14 -7.39 -29.98
N LYS A 520 -13.83 -7.88 -31.01
CA LYS A 520 -15.27 -7.77 -31.16
C LYS A 520 -15.81 -9.14 -31.54
N ILE A 521 -16.97 -9.47 -31.00
CA ILE A 521 -17.60 -10.76 -31.24
C ILE A 521 -18.99 -10.49 -31.78
N THR A 522 -19.25 -11.03 -32.97
CA THR A 522 -20.58 -11.10 -33.55
C THR A 522 -21.07 -12.53 -33.40
N VAL A 523 -22.18 -12.70 -32.71
CA VAL A 523 -22.76 -14.03 -32.46
C VAL A 523 -23.88 -14.25 -33.45
N ASN A 524 -23.65 -15.16 -34.39
CA ASN A 524 -24.63 -15.47 -35.44
C ASN A 524 -25.77 -16.36 -34.94
N LYS A 525 -25.62 -17.10 -33.84
CA LYS A 525 -26.63 -18.00 -33.29
C LYS A 525 -26.81 -17.72 -31.80
N ALA A 526 -27.76 -16.86 -31.43
CA ALA A 526 -28.21 -16.76 -30.04
C ALA A 526 -29.59 -17.42 -29.89
N CYS A 527 -29.91 -17.93 -28.70
CA CYS A 527 -31.26 -18.39 -28.41
C CYS A 527 -32.25 -17.21 -28.45
N GLU A 528 -33.33 -17.35 -29.23
CA GLU A 528 -34.52 -16.51 -29.04
C GLU A 528 -35.19 -16.87 -27.70
N VAL A 529 -35.30 -15.90 -26.79
CA VAL A 529 -36.35 -15.95 -25.77
C VAL A 529 -37.66 -15.74 -26.51
N ALA A 530 -38.45 -16.80 -26.68
CA ALA A 530 -39.78 -16.70 -27.26
C ALA A 530 -40.56 -15.59 -26.55
N LYS A 531 -40.74 -14.43 -27.21
CA LYS A 531 -41.65 -13.39 -26.75
C LYS A 531 -43.03 -14.04 -26.69
N LYS A 532 -43.52 -14.38 -25.50
CA LYS A 532 -44.94 -14.66 -25.30
C LYS A 532 -45.68 -13.41 -25.79
N GLY A 533 -46.32 -13.53 -26.95
CA GLY A 533 -47.16 -12.49 -27.48
C GLY A 533 -48.17 -12.09 -26.41
N LYS A 534 -48.17 -10.80 -26.04
CA LYS A 534 -49.39 -10.18 -25.55
C LYS A 534 -50.43 -10.40 -26.65
N LYS A 535 -51.32 -11.37 -26.45
CA LYS A 535 -52.61 -11.33 -27.12
C LYS A 535 -53.36 -10.16 -26.49
N GLU A 536 -53.75 -9.24 -27.35
CA GLU A 536 -54.64 -8.10 -27.06
C GLU A 536 -55.93 -8.55 -26.36
#